data_AF-A0A0C3CI26-F1
#
_entry.id   AF-A0A0C3CI26-F1
#
_cell.length_a   1.000
_cell.length_b   1.000
_cell.length_c   1.000
_cell.angle_alpha   90.00
_cell.angle_beta   90.00
_cell.angle_gamma   90.00
#
_symmetry.space_group_name_H-M   'P 1'
#
loop_
_entity.id
_entity.type
_entity.pdbx_description
1 polymer ?
#
loop_
_entity_poly.entity_id
_entity_poly.type
_entity_poly.pdbx_seq_one_letter_code
_entity_poly.pdbx_strand_id
1 'polypeptide(L)'
;TGQLEVTLLKTSARSANLRALLSDNEDIRDSMQDIITTMSTIDREDVRGFRLASILDPSLPTFEPRSKLDPQFIEGTLHELLCDLLDRSMDASVMLKHANFMKEISYRGVVYALSTSSGFRDSSIMFREQNSHHAKPAIIESIFQYSYTREDGQNVEDIFMTVEELAPITGFVDPYLHFGEFAGFLCEKKEGVNLRVIQMRQVACHFAYTEMMDDWEGLIHVLPVDRVSDPGHKPLSCIPDPDPIILS
;
A
#
# COMPACT_ATOMS: atom_id res chain seq x y z
N THR A 1 12.49 34.66 32.16
CA THR A 1 11.07 34.35 31.91
C THR A 1 10.49 34.95 30.63
N GLY A 2 11.08 35.96 29.96
CA GLY A 2 10.49 36.57 28.74
C GLY A 2 10.96 36.08 27.36
N GLN A 3 11.88 35.11 27.25
CA GLN A 3 12.42 34.70 25.93
C GLN A 3 11.40 33.92 25.07
N LEU A 4 10.49 33.20 25.71
CA LEU A 4 9.44 32.45 25.02
C LEU A 4 8.37 33.40 24.43
N GLU A 5 8.02 34.45 25.17
CA GLU A 5 7.08 35.49 24.74
C GLU A 5 7.60 36.27 23.52
N VAL A 6 8.89 36.61 23.52
CA VAL A 6 9.54 37.28 22.38
C VAL A 6 9.54 36.38 21.14
N THR A 7 9.78 35.08 21.31
CA THR A 7 9.74 34.12 20.20
C THR A 7 8.33 33.99 19.64
N LEU A 8 7.30 33.84 20.49
CA LEU A 8 5.91 33.77 20.07
C LEU A 8 5.47 35.02 19.31
N LEU A 9 5.84 36.20 19.81
CA LEU A 9 5.46 37.47 19.19
C LEU A 9 6.13 37.66 17.82
N LYS A 10 7.41 37.26 17.69
CA LYS A 10 8.12 37.25 16.39
C LYS A 10 7.48 36.28 15.40
N THR A 11 7.11 35.08 15.83
CA THR A 11 6.45 34.08 14.97
C THR A 11 5.07 34.58 14.54
N SER A 12 4.30 35.18 15.45
CA SER A 12 2.99 35.75 15.15
C SER A 12 3.05 36.89 14.14
N ALA A 13 3.97 37.86 14.34
CA ALA A 13 4.16 38.98 13.42
C ALA A 13 4.57 38.51 12.02
N ARG A 14 5.48 37.52 11.93
CA ARG A 14 5.88 36.92 10.65
C ARG A 14 4.72 36.19 9.97
N SER A 15 3.94 35.43 10.73
CA SER A 15 2.78 34.72 10.21
C SER A 15 1.71 35.68 9.67
N ALA A 16 1.44 36.78 10.38
CA ALA A 16 0.50 37.80 9.93
C ALA A 16 0.95 38.47 8.63
N ASN A 17 2.23 38.83 8.52
CA ASN A 17 2.78 39.43 7.30
C ASN A 17 2.75 38.45 6.12
N LEU A 18 3.05 37.18 6.34
CA LEU A 18 2.94 36.14 5.31
C LEU A 18 1.49 35.96 4.83
N ARG A 19 0.52 35.93 5.76
CA ARG A 19 -0.90 35.84 5.39
C ARG A 19 -1.36 37.03 4.55
N ALA A 20 -0.94 38.24 4.90
CA ALA A 20 -1.26 39.45 4.13
C ALA A 20 -0.63 39.41 2.73
N LEU A 21 0.63 38.97 2.61
CA LEU A 21 1.27 38.82 1.30
C LEU A 21 0.59 37.76 0.42
N LEU A 22 0.14 36.66 1.02
CA LEU A 22 -0.56 35.58 0.32
C LEU A 22 -2.00 35.94 -0.07
N SER A 23 -2.66 36.83 0.68
CA SER A 23 -4.00 37.32 0.32
C SER A 23 -3.97 38.28 -0.86
N ASP A 24 -2.91 39.10 -0.96
CA ASP A 24 -2.85 40.19 -1.92
C ASP A 24 -2.30 39.78 -3.30
N ASN A 25 -1.62 38.63 -3.38
CA ASN A 25 -0.96 38.18 -4.60
C ASN A 25 -1.25 36.70 -4.91
N GLU A 26 -1.94 36.43 -6.02
CA GLU A 26 -2.30 35.08 -6.44
C GLU A 26 -1.07 34.28 -6.92
N ASP A 27 -0.19 34.89 -7.71
CA ASP A 27 1.02 34.23 -8.25
C ASP A 27 1.96 33.72 -7.16
N ILE A 28 2.10 34.50 -6.07
CA ILE A 28 2.91 34.11 -4.90
C ILE A 28 2.26 32.95 -4.15
N ARG A 29 0.93 32.94 -4.06
CA ARG A 29 0.17 31.88 -3.39
C ARG A 29 0.28 30.56 -4.14
N ASP A 30 0.18 30.58 -5.46
CA ASP A 30 0.37 29.39 -6.29
C ASP A 30 1.81 28.86 -6.17
N SER A 31 2.80 29.74 -6.25
CA SER A 31 4.21 29.38 -6.04
C SER A 31 4.47 28.78 -4.65
N MET A 32 3.82 29.32 -3.61
CA MET A 32 3.91 28.77 -2.25
C MET A 32 3.24 27.40 -2.15
N GLN A 33 2.13 27.19 -2.84
CA GLN A 33 1.47 25.89 -2.89
C GLN A 33 2.37 24.83 -3.55
N ASP A 34 3.10 25.20 -4.60
CA ASP A 34 4.09 24.32 -5.24
C ASP A 34 5.26 23.99 -4.30
N ILE A 35 5.77 24.98 -3.56
CA ILE A 35 6.83 24.76 -2.56
C ILE A 35 6.33 23.84 -1.45
N ILE A 36 5.13 24.06 -0.91
CA ILE A 36 4.54 23.21 0.14
C ILE A 36 4.37 21.78 -0.39
N THR A 37 3.91 21.64 -1.64
CA THR A 37 3.73 20.34 -2.28
C THR A 37 5.09 19.63 -2.45
N THR A 38 6.11 20.37 -2.88
CA THR A 38 7.48 19.85 -3.04
C THR A 38 8.11 19.48 -1.70
N MET A 39 8.02 20.34 -0.69
CA MET A 39 8.51 20.05 0.67
C MET A 39 7.78 18.86 1.27
N SER A 40 6.45 18.78 1.12
CA SER A 40 5.69 17.61 1.58
C SER A 40 6.11 16.33 0.86
N THR A 41 6.52 16.42 -0.41
CA THR A 41 7.04 15.29 -1.18
C THR A 41 8.42 14.87 -0.67
N ILE A 42 9.31 15.83 -0.43
CA ILE A 42 10.66 15.59 0.13
C ILE A 42 10.55 15.01 1.54
N ASP A 43 9.72 15.59 2.41
CA ASP A 43 9.50 15.07 3.77
C ASP A 43 8.97 13.64 3.73
N ARG A 44 8.07 13.32 2.78
CA ARG A 44 7.59 11.95 2.57
C ARG A 44 8.70 11.00 2.09
N GLU A 45 9.64 11.48 1.29
CA GLU A 45 10.80 10.72 0.81
C GLU A 45 11.83 10.50 1.93
N ASP A 46 12.19 11.54 2.69
CA ASP A 46 13.18 11.51 3.77
C ASP A 46 12.70 10.69 4.98
N VAL A 47 11.39 10.69 5.23
CA VAL A 47 10.77 9.80 6.22
C VAL A 47 11.04 8.32 5.92
N ARG A 48 11.31 7.91 4.66
CA ARG A 48 11.72 6.53 4.36
C ARG A 48 13.09 6.16 4.98
N GLY A 49 13.96 7.12 5.26
CA GLY A 49 15.31 6.89 5.82
C GLY A 49 15.40 6.82 7.35
N PHE A 50 14.49 7.48 8.08
CA PHE A 50 14.61 7.67 9.56
C PHE A 50 13.68 6.81 10.42
N ARG A 51 12.89 5.90 9.83
CA ARG A 51 11.79 5.18 10.50
C ARG A 51 12.17 4.00 11.40
N LEU A 52 13.46 3.72 11.57
CA LEU A 52 13.91 2.68 12.52
C LEU A 52 13.43 2.98 13.95
N ALA A 53 13.37 4.24 14.36
CA ALA A 53 12.91 4.61 15.71
C ALA A 53 11.42 4.30 15.94
N SER A 54 10.56 4.53 14.94
CA SER A 54 9.12 4.23 15.04
C SER A 54 8.79 2.74 14.98
N ILE A 55 9.64 1.93 14.34
CA ILE A 55 9.49 0.47 14.29
C ILE A 55 9.79 -0.17 15.66
N LEU A 56 10.64 0.48 16.46
CA LEU A 56 11.08 -0.04 17.76
C LEU A 56 10.18 0.35 18.94
N ASP A 57 9.16 1.20 18.74
CA ASP A 57 8.24 1.59 19.80
C ASP A 57 6.98 0.71 19.80
N PRO A 58 6.85 -0.25 20.73
CA PRO A 58 5.69 -1.14 20.82
C PRO A 58 4.44 -0.42 21.35
N SER A 59 4.54 0.84 21.79
CA SER A 59 3.40 1.61 22.29
C SER A 59 2.62 2.34 21.20
N LEU A 60 3.19 2.44 19.99
CA LEU A 60 2.51 3.05 18.85
C LEU A 60 1.42 2.10 18.33
N PRO A 61 0.26 2.65 17.92
CA PRO A 61 -0.77 1.85 17.28
C PRO A 61 -0.19 1.19 16.04
N THR A 62 -0.48 -0.10 15.87
CA THR A 62 -0.03 -0.89 14.73
C THR A 62 -0.44 -0.27 13.38
N PHE A 63 -1.53 0.49 13.39
CA PHE A 63 -2.15 1.12 12.24
C PHE A 63 -2.47 2.59 12.51
N GLU A 64 -2.11 3.47 11.58
CA GLU A 64 -2.50 4.88 11.61
C GLU A 64 -3.17 5.26 10.29
N PRO A 65 -4.48 5.56 10.28
CA PRO A 65 -5.14 6.07 9.07
C PRO A 65 -4.58 7.46 8.76
N ARG A 66 -4.04 7.64 7.56
CA ARG A 66 -3.50 8.95 7.11
C ARG A 66 -4.53 9.77 6.35
N SER A 67 -5.66 9.15 6.00
CA SER A 67 -6.80 9.79 5.35
C SER A 67 -8.05 9.67 6.21
N LYS A 68 -9.03 10.55 5.94
CA LYS A 68 -10.37 10.48 6.54
C LYS A 68 -11.00 9.11 6.27
N LEU A 69 -11.55 8.50 7.32
CA LEU A 69 -12.37 7.30 7.21
C LEU A 69 -13.69 7.64 6.51
N ASP A 70 -14.04 6.82 5.52
CA ASP A 70 -15.27 6.95 4.75
C ASP A 70 -16.13 5.69 4.95
N PRO A 71 -17.17 5.75 5.80
CA PRO A 71 -18.06 4.62 6.02
C PRO A 71 -18.84 4.31 4.74
N GLN A 72 -18.62 3.12 4.16
CA GLN A 72 -19.34 2.65 2.99
C GLN A 72 -19.84 1.22 3.20
N PHE A 73 -20.82 0.84 2.39
CA PHE A 73 -21.38 -0.50 2.42
C PHE A 73 -20.60 -1.43 1.51
N ILE A 74 -20.32 -2.65 1.97
CA ILE A 74 -19.67 -3.68 1.17
C ILE A 74 -20.74 -4.45 0.40
N GLU A 75 -20.80 -4.27 -0.93
CA GLU A 75 -21.75 -4.96 -1.82
C GLU A 75 -21.05 -5.79 -2.90
N GLY A 76 -21.82 -6.72 -3.49
CA GLY A 76 -21.43 -7.48 -4.67
C GLY A 76 -20.18 -8.33 -4.48
N THR A 77 -19.31 -8.32 -5.49
CA THR A 77 -18.10 -9.14 -5.56
C THR A 77 -17.15 -8.92 -4.39
N LEU A 78 -17.08 -7.71 -3.84
CA LEU A 78 -16.23 -7.43 -2.67
C LEU A 78 -16.70 -8.19 -1.43
N HIS A 79 -18.01 -8.25 -1.22
CA HIS A 79 -18.60 -9.00 -0.11
C HIS A 79 -18.33 -10.50 -0.25
N GLU A 80 -18.49 -11.04 -1.45
CA GLU A 80 -18.22 -12.45 -1.76
C GLU A 80 -16.76 -12.81 -1.47
N LEU A 81 -15.82 -12.03 -2.00
CA LEU A 81 -14.38 -12.25 -1.77
C LEU A 81 -13.98 -12.11 -0.30
N LEU A 82 -14.62 -11.19 0.45
CA LEU A 82 -14.36 -11.03 1.88
C LEU A 82 -14.90 -12.22 2.69
N CYS A 83 -16.08 -12.74 2.34
CA CYS A 83 -16.62 -13.95 2.96
C CYS A 83 -15.73 -15.16 2.70
N ASP A 84 -15.26 -15.32 1.46
CA ASP A 84 -14.35 -16.41 1.07
C ASP A 84 -13.04 -16.35 1.87
N LEU A 85 -12.44 -15.15 2.02
CA LEU A 85 -11.20 -14.97 2.78
C LEU A 85 -11.35 -15.31 4.27
N LEU A 86 -12.51 -15.04 4.85
CA LEU A 86 -12.78 -15.29 6.27
C LEU A 86 -13.19 -16.74 6.56
N ASP A 87 -13.25 -17.61 5.54
CA ASP A 87 -13.67 -19.01 5.60
C ASP A 87 -15.04 -19.17 6.29
N ARG A 88 -15.90 -18.17 6.13
CA ARG A 88 -17.22 -18.13 6.76
C ARG A 88 -18.25 -18.68 5.81
N SER A 89 -18.69 -19.89 6.10
CA SER A 89 -19.95 -20.43 5.60
C SER A 89 -21.11 -19.51 5.99
N MET A 90 -21.45 -18.56 5.11
CA MET A 90 -22.80 -18.07 4.79
C MET A 90 -23.80 -17.70 5.91
N ASP A 91 -23.43 -17.57 7.18
CA ASP A 91 -24.28 -16.89 8.16
C ASP A 91 -24.14 -15.37 8.00
N ALA A 92 -24.65 -14.89 6.86
CA ALA A 92 -24.70 -13.50 6.43
C ALA A 92 -25.41 -12.57 7.43
N SER A 93 -26.07 -13.12 8.46
CA SER A 93 -26.68 -12.36 9.54
C SER A 93 -25.68 -11.82 10.57
N VAL A 94 -24.47 -12.40 10.66
CA VAL A 94 -23.44 -12.02 11.66
C VAL A 94 -22.43 -11.02 11.09
N MET A 95 -22.37 -10.86 9.76
CA MET A 95 -21.44 -9.95 9.11
C MET A 95 -22.02 -8.54 9.03
N LEU A 96 -21.29 -7.57 9.59
CA LEU A 96 -21.60 -6.16 9.40
C LEU A 96 -21.42 -5.85 7.91
N LYS A 97 -22.36 -5.13 7.29
CA LYS A 97 -22.22 -4.77 5.88
C LYS A 97 -21.50 -3.44 5.67
N HIS A 98 -21.01 -2.83 6.74
CA HIS A 98 -20.32 -1.53 6.71
C HIS A 98 -18.84 -1.71 6.95
N ALA A 99 -18.03 -0.98 6.19
CA ALA A 99 -16.60 -0.83 6.38
C ALA A 99 -16.20 0.65 6.33
N ASN A 100 -15.08 0.97 6.95
CA ASN A 100 -14.48 2.30 6.88
C ASN A 100 -13.37 2.28 5.82
N PHE A 101 -13.65 2.86 4.65
CA PHE A 101 -12.69 2.96 3.56
C PHE A 101 -11.71 4.11 3.81
N MET A 102 -10.49 3.93 3.31
CA MET A 102 -9.42 4.92 3.42
C MET A 102 -8.57 4.95 2.15
N LYS A 103 -8.00 6.12 1.86
CA LYS A 103 -7.12 6.32 0.70
C LYS A 103 -5.67 5.91 0.99
N GLU A 104 -5.29 5.94 2.26
CA GLU A 104 -3.92 5.70 2.69
C GLU A 104 -3.90 5.22 4.16
N ILE A 105 -3.04 4.24 4.43
CA ILE A 105 -2.77 3.72 5.77
C ILE A 105 -1.27 3.61 6.01
N SER A 106 -0.84 3.89 7.24
CA SER A 106 0.50 3.55 7.72
C SER A 106 0.45 2.30 8.57
N TYR A 107 1.27 1.31 8.25
CA TYR A 107 1.45 0.08 9.02
C TYR A 107 2.94 -0.13 9.29
N ARG A 108 3.32 -0.16 10.57
CA ARG A 108 4.73 -0.29 11.00
C ARG A 108 5.67 0.73 10.33
N GLY A 109 5.19 1.96 10.15
CA GLY A 109 5.94 3.02 9.47
C GLY A 109 6.09 2.79 7.97
N VAL A 110 5.36 1.87 7.35
CA VAL A 110 5.29 1.75 5.90
C VAL A 110 3.93 2.27 5.45
N VAL A 111 3.94 3.13 4.43
CA VAL A 111 2.73 3.76 3.90
C VAL A 111 2.22 2.91 2.74
N TYR A 112 0.91 2.67 2.72
CA TYR A 112 0.20 1.97 1.66
C TYR A 112 -0.95 2.85 1.20
N ALA A 113 -1.09 3.02 -0.11
CA ALA A 113 -2.05 3.93 -0.70
C ALA A 113 -2.72 3.33 -1.93
N LEU A 114 -3.85 3.92 -2.35
CA LEU A 114 -4.56 3.47 -3.55
C LEU A 114 -3.78 3.85 -4.82
N SER A 115 -3.95 3.05 -5.87
CA SER A 115 -3.47 3.36 -7.23
C SER A 115 -3.97 4.72 -7.74
N THR A 116 -5.16 5.14 -7.33
CA THR A 116 -5.75 6.44 -7.71
C THR A 116 -5.30 7.61 -6.82
N SER A 117 -4.51 7.36 -5.78
CA SER A 117 -4.04 8.40 -4.87
C SER A 117 -2.82 9.15 -5.42
N SER A 118 -2.51 10.33 -4.87
CA SER A 118 -1.29 11.05 -5.21
C SER A 118 0.00 10.29 -4.85
N GLY A 119 -0.10 9.22 -4.05
CA GLY A 119 0.97 8.30 -3.70
C GLY A 119 0.93 7.01 -4.53
N PHE A 120 0.77 7.07 -5.85
CA PHE A 120 0.74 5.88 -6.73
C PHE A 120 1.88 4.88 -6.44
N ARG A 121 3.07 5.37 -6.12
CA ARG A 121 4.24 4.55 -5.77
C ARG A 121 4.07 3.69 -4.51
N ASP A 122 3.11 4.03 -3.66
CA ASP A 122 2.79 3.32 -2.41
C ASP A 122 1.62 2.33 -2.60
N SER A 123 1.19 2.08 -3.85
CA SER A 123 0.12 1.13 -4.19
C SER A 123 0.64 -0.25 -4.63
N SER A 124 1.92 -0.36 -4.96
CA SER A 124 2.53 -1.56 -5.53
C SER A 124 3.10 -2.48 -4.45
N ILE A 125 2.50 -3.65 -4.27
CA ILE A 125 2.85 -4.58 -3.19
C ILE A 125 3.07 -6.02 -3.65
N MET A 126 3.93 -6.72 -2.93
CA MET A 126 4.01 -8.17 -2.93
C MET A 126 3.14 -8.69 -1.79
N PHE A 127 2.28 -9.67 -2.03
CA PHE A 127 1.46 -10.31 -1.00
C PHE A 127 1.58 -11.83 -1.03
N ARG A 128 1.32 -12.50 0.10
CA ARG A 128 1.33 -13.97 0.23
C ARG A 128 -0.07 -14.49 0.51
N GLU A 129 -0.45 -15.57 -0.16
CA GLU A 129 -1.64 -16.33 0.20
C GLU A 129 -1.39 -17.09 1.52
N GLN A 130 -2.44 -17.34 2.31
CA GLN A 130 -2.30 -17.93 3.65
C GLN A 130 -1.53 -19.26 3.68
N ASN A 131 -1.59 -20.02 2.57
CA ASN A 131 -0.96 -21.33 2.43
C ASN A 131 0.18 -21.36 1.39
N SER A 132 0.60 -20.21 0.87
CA SER A 132 1.66 -20.11 -0.13
C SER A 132 2.89 -19.40 0.40
N HIS A 133 4.06 -19.95 0.10
CA HIS A 133 5.34 -19.27 0.33
C HIS A 133 5.69 -18.28 -0.79
N HIS A 134 5.01 -18.38 -1.94
CA HIS A 134 5.25 -17.52 -3.08
C HIS A 134 4.51 -16.20 -2.89
N ALA A 135 5.27 -15.11 -2.94
CA ALA A 135 4.67 -13.80 -2.98
C ALA A 135 4.27 -13.43 -4.40
N LYS A 136 3.12 -12.80 -4.54
CA LYS A 136 2.51 -12.38 -5.79
C LYS A 136 2.47 -10.86 -5.87
N PRO A 137 2.78 -10.27 -7.04
CA PRO A 137 2.67 -8.83 -7.22
C PRO A 137 1.22 -8.40 -7.41
N ALA A 138 0.85 -7.29 -6.79
CA ALA A 138 -0.46 -6.69 -6.97
C ALA A 138 -0.45 -5.16 -6.75
N ILE A 139 -1.49 -4.51 -7.25
CA ILE A 139 -1.75 -3.09 -7.07
C ILE A 139 -2.94 -2.91 -6.12
N ILE A 140 -2.82 -2.02 -5.13
CA ILE A 140 -3.89 -1.73 -4.16
C ILE A 140 -4.95 -0.85 -4.81
N GLU A 141 -6.17 -1.37 -4.87
CA GLU A 141 -7.35 -0.69 -5.41
C GLU A 141 -8.21 -0.04 -4.32
N SER A 142 -8.34 -0.69 -3.17
CA SER A 142 -9.03 -0.13 -2.01
C SER A 142 -8.43 -0.62 -0.70
N ILE A 143 -8.54 0.19 0.35
CA ILE A 143 -8.13 -0.14 1.71
C ILE A 143 -9.32 0.14 2.61
N PHE A 144 -9.68 -0.81 3.46
CA PHE A 144 -10.81 -0.67 4.34
C PHE A 144 -10.61 -1.38 5.67
N GLN A 145 -11.13 -0.77 6.72
CA GLN A 145 -11.21 -1.35 8.05
C GLN A 145 -12.56 -2.04 8.22
N TYR A 146 -12.54 -3.26 8.73
CA TYR A 146 -13.73 -4.08 8.85
C TYR A 146 -13.78 -4.82 10.19
N SER A 147 -14.95 -4.78 10.83
CA SER A 147 -15.23 -5.46 12.10
C SER A 147 -16.05 -6.72 11.88
N TYR A 148 -15.61 -7.84 12.45
CA TYR A 148 -16.28 -9.14 12.34
C TYR A 148 -16.12 -9.99 13.61
N THR A 149 -17.06 -10.91 13.85
CA THR A 149 -17.05 -11.75 15.06
C THR A 149 -16.41 -13.10 14.78
N ARG A 150 -15.18 -13.37 15.24
CA ARG A 150 -14.46 -14.65 15.11
C ARG A 150 -15.27 -15.86 15.63
N GLU A 151 -14.84 -17.06 15.27
CA GLU A 151 -15.51 -18.31 15.69
C GLU A 151 -15.57 -18.47 17.21
N ASP A 152 -14.64 -17.86 17.94
CA ASP A 152 -14.61 -17.79 19.40
C ASP A 152 -15.59 -16.76 20.00
N GLY A 153 -16.39 -16.10 19.15
CA GLY A 153 -17.32 -15.04 19.55
C GLY A 153 -16.67 -13.68 19.78
N GLN A 154 -15.36 -13.53 19.58
CA GLN A 154 -14.67 -12.25 19.77
C GLN A 154 -14.89 -11.34 18.57
N ASN A 155 -15.27 -10.09 18.84
CA ASN A 155 -15.29 -9.05 17.83
C ASN A 155 -13.86 -8.60 17.54
N VAL A 156 -13.46 -8.69 16.29
CA VAL A 156 -12.15 -8.30 15.81
C VAL A 156 -12.32 -7.26 14.72
N GLU A 157 -11.50 -6.22 14.81
CA GLU A 157 -11.37 -5.20 13.80
C GLU A 157 -10.02 -5.39 13.11
N ASP A 158 -10.03 -5.45 11.77
CA ASP A 158 -8.84 -5.71 10.98
C ASP A 158 -8.83 -4.84 9.72
N ILE A 159 -7.65 -4.72 9.09
CA ILE A 159 -7.46 -3.98 7.85
C ILE A 159 -7.39 -4.96 6.68
N PHE A 160 -8.23 -4.70 5.70
CA PHE A 160 -8.33 -5.44 4.46
C PHE A 160 -8.00 -4.52 3.29
N MET A 161 -7.56 -5.14 2.20
CA MET A 161 -7.24 -4.47 0.95
C MET A 161 -7.87 -5.24 -0.19
N THR A 162 -8.45 -4.52 -1.15
CA THR A 162 -8.66 -5.10 -2.48
C THR A 162 -7.45 -4.84 -3.34
N VAL A 163 -6.96 -5.88 -3.99
CA VAL A 163 -5.77 -5.80 -4.83
C VAL A 163 -6.03 -6.40 -6.19
N GLU A 164 -5.49 -5.79 -7.24
CA GLU A 164 -5.45 -6.34 -8.59
C GLU A 164 -4.13 -7.08 -8.77
N GLU A 165 -4.17 -8.41 -8.81
CA GLU A 165 -2.98 -9.26 -8.99
C GLU A 165 -2.45 -9.15 -10.43
N LEU A 166 -1.15 -8.85 -10.56
CA LEU A 166 -0.46 -8.84 -11.84
C LEU A 166 -0.16 -10.28 -12.25
N ALA A 167 -0.48 -10.62 -13.50
CA ALA A 167 -0.29 -11.97 -14.02
C ALA A 167 1.18 -12.18 -14.46
N PRO A 168 1.72 -13.40 -14.39
CA PRO A 168 2.98 -13.72 -15.03
C PRO A 168 2.85 -13.53 -16.55
N ILE A 169 3.95 -13.17 -17.22
CA ILE A 169 3.97 -13.04 -18.67
C ILE A 169 3.65 -14.37 -19.36
N THR A 170 2.99 -14.29 -20.51
CA THR A 170 2.70 -15.47 -21.35
C THR A 170 3.34 -15.34 -22.72
N GLY A 171 3.94 -16.42 -23.22
CA GLY A 171 4.50 -16.46 -24.59
C GLY A 171 5.93 -15.94 -24.75
N PHE A 172 6.54 -15.35 -23.72
CA PHE A 172 7.93 -14.89 -23.73
C PHE A 172 8.72 -15.50 -22.57
N VAL A 173 10.04 -15.66 -22.78
CA VAL A 173 10.96 -16.00 -21.70
C VAL A 173 11.36 -14.70 -21.01
N ASP A 174 11.10 -14.60 -19.71
CA ASP A 174 11.46 -13.44 -18.92
C ASP A 174 13.00 -13.30 -18.85
N PRO A 175 13.58 -12.21 -19.40
CA PRO A 175 15.03 -12.02 -19.42
C PRO A 175 15.61 -11.74 -18.03
N TYR A 176 14.80 -11.32 -17.05
CA TYR A 176 15.28 -10.98 -15.71
C TYR A 176 15.51 -12.22 -14.84
N LEU A 177 14.79 -13.32 -15.11
CA LEU A 177 14.89 -14.54 -14.31
C LEU A 177 16.32 -15.12 -14.27
N HIS A 178 17.10 -14.95 -15.33
CA HIS A 178 18.47 -15.49 -15.37
C HIS A 178 19.46 -14.75 -14.46
N PHE A 179 19.12 -13.53 -14.01
CA PHE A 179 19.91 -12.77 -13.05
C PHE A 179 19.55 -13.13 -11.60
N GLY A 180 18.65 -14.10 -11.41
CA GLY A 180 18.23 -14.59 -10.11
C GLY A 180 17.19 -13.68 -9.44
N GLU A 181 16.89 -14.00 -8.19
CA GLU A 181 15.77 -13.40 -7.46
C GLU A 181 15.89 -11.87 -7.29
N PHE A 182 17.08 -11.29 -7.39
CA PHE A 182 17.31 -9.86 -7.15
C PHE A 182 16.99 -8.97 -8.34
N ALA A 183 16.84 -9.54 -9.53
CA ALA A 183 16.60 -8.77 -10.74
C ALA A 183 15.13 -8.43 -10.98
N GLY A 184 14.23 -8.93 -10.13
CA GLY A 184 12.79 -8.82 -10.36
C GLY A 184 12.34 -9.77 -11.47
N PHE A 185 11.14 -9.52 -11.99
CA PHE A 185 10.52 -10.32 -13.03
C PHE A 185 9.46 -9.50 -13.77
N LEU A 186 9.11 -9.93 -14.97
CA LEU A 186 8.07 -9.29 -15.79
C LEU A 186 6.69 -9.84 -15.45
N CYS A 187 5.70 -8.97 -15.51
CA CYS A 187 4.29 -9.25 -15.33
C CYS A 187 3.45 -8.56 -16.41
N GLU A 188 2.23 -9.05 -16.60
CA GLU A 188 1.17 -8.44 -17.40
C GLU A 188 0.07 -7.90 -16.47
N LYS A 189 -0.45 -6.71 -16.79
CA LYS A 189 -1.67 -6.21 -16.16
C LYS A 189 -2.88 -6.73 -16.93
N LYS A 190 -3.72 -7.52 -16.25
CA LYS A 190 -5.00 -8.01 -16.81
C LYS A 190 -6.15 -7.31 -16.11
N GLU A 191 -6.68 -6.28 -16.77
CA GLU A 191 -7.73 -5.42 -16.19
C GLU A 191 -8.94 -6.23 -15.71
N GLY A 192 -9.25 -6.12 -14.43
CA GLY A 192 -10.52 -6.59 -13.84
C GLY A 192 -10.70 -8.11 -13.74
N VAL A 193 -9.68 -8.91 -14.10
CA VAL A 193 -9.79 -10.38 -14.06
C VAL A 193 -9.28 -10.95 -12.72
N ASN A 194 -8.38 -10.23 -12.04
CA ASN A 194 -7.64 -10.77 -10.89
C ASN A 194 -7.81 -9.93 -9.61
N LEU A 195 -9.04 -9.47 -9.35
CA LEU A 195 -9.34 -8.77 -8.10
C LEU A 195 -9.38 -9.76 -6.93
N ARG A 196 -8.68 -9.43 -5.84
CA ARG A 196 -8.65 -10.22 -4.60
C ARG A 196 -8.83 -9.36 -3.38
N VAL A 197 -9.35 -9.95 -2.31
CA VAL A 197 -9.31 -9.36 -0.97
C VAL A 197 -8.19 -10.03 -0.18
N ILE A 198 -7.34 -9.22 0.45
CA ILE A 198 -6.28 -9.69 1.34
C ILE A 198 -6.32 -8.94 2.66
N GLN A 199 -5.74 -9.54 3.70
CA GLN A 199 -5.48 -8.86 4.97
C GLN A 199 -4.13 -8.14 4.94
N MET A 200 -3.98 -7.10 5.76
CA MET A 200 -2.70 -6.39 5.88
C MET A 200 -1.51 -7.33 6.17
N ARG A 201 -1.72 -8.33 7.04
CA ARG A 201 -0.68 -9.30 7.42
C ARG A 201 -0.16 -10.16 6.26
N GLN A 202 -0.88 -10.19 5.13
CA GLN A 202 -0.48 -10.91 3.94
C GLN A 202 0.46 -10.08 3.05
N VAL A 203 0.56 -8.76 3.28
CA VAL A 203 1.47 -7.89 2.56
C VAL A 203 2.91 -8.18 3.01
N ALA A 204 3.75 -8.58 2.06
CA ALA A 204 5.14 -8.91 2.31
C ALA A 204 6.05 -7.67 2.20
N CYS A 205 5.91 -6.90 1.12
CA CYS A 205 6.72 -5.71 0.87
C CYS A 205 6.15 -4.84 -0.26
N HIS A 206 6.73 -3.65 -0.45
CA HIS A 206 6.56 -2.88 -1.68
C HIS A 206 7.46 -3.42 -2.80
N PHE A 207 7.05 -3.17 -4.05
CA PHE A 207 7.91 -3.35 -5.21
C PHE A 207 7.98 -2.06 -6.05
N ALA A 208 9.10 -1.89 -6.77
CA ALA A 208 9.24 -0.86 -7.77
C ALA A 208 8.54 -1.32 -9.05
N TYR A 209 7.52 -0.56 -9.43
CA TYR A 209 6.73 -0.76 -10.63
C TYR A 209 7.35 0.02 -11.79
N THR A 210 7.77 -0.67 -12.85
CA THR A 210 8.35 -0.03 -14.04
C THR A 210 7.64 -0.53 -15.28
N GLU A 211 6.97 0.36 -16.01
CA GLU A 211 6.38 0.03 -17.30
C GLU A 211 7.48 -0.10 -18.34
N MET A 212 7.44 -1.20 -19.07
CA MET A 212 8.40 -1.50 -20.12
C MET A 212 8.02 -0.78 -21.41
N MET A 213 9.04 -0.44 -22.20
CA MET A 213 8.89 0.24 -23.49
C MET A 213 9.38 -0.64 -24.64
N ASP A 214 9.16 -0.20 -25.88
CA ASP A 214 9.62 -0.84 -27.12
C ASP A 214 9.11 -2.29 -27.27
N ASP A 215 10.00 -3.25 -27.52
CA ASP A 215 9.67 -4.67 -27.75
C ASP A 215 8.97 -5.36 -26.57
N TRP A 216 8.91 -4.69 -25.41
CA TRP A 216 8.28 -5.18 -24.18
C TRP A 216 7.09 -4.32 -23.73
N GLU A 217 6.54 -3.49 -24.63
CA GLU A 217 5.37 -2.65 -24.36
C GLU A 217 4.20 -3.46 -23.79
N GLY A 218 3.53 -2.91 -22.76
CA GLY A 218 2.43 -3.56 -22.06
C GLY A 218 2.85 -4.52 -20.93
N LEU A 219 4.15 -4.74 -20.76
CA LEU A 219 4.69 -5.48 -19.62
C LEU A 219 5.14 -4.55 -18.51
N ILE A 220 5.14 -5.08 -17.29
CA ILE A 220 5.55 -4.40 -16.08
C ILE A 220 6.71 -5.17 -15.47
N HIS A 221 7.83 -4.50 -15.26
CA HIS A 221 8.91 -5.01 -14.43
C HIS A 221 8.61 -4.76 -12.96
N VAL A 222 8.64 -5.84 -12.19
CA VAL A 222 8.36 -5.87 -10.75
C VAL A 222 9.65 -6.18 -10.02
N LEU A 223 10.12 -5.22 -9.21
CA LEU A 223 11.32 -5.38 -8.38
C LEU A 223 11.00 -5.18 -6.88
N PRO A 224 10.92 -6.24 -6.06
CA PRO A 224 10.66 -6.11 -4.62
C PRO A 224 11.73 -5.26 -3.91
N VAL A 225 11.32 -4.19 -3.22
CA VAL A 225 12.22 -3.16 -2.64
C VAL A 225 12.52 -3.41 -1.17
N ASP A 226 11.59 -4.02 -0.43
CA ASP A 226 11.76 -4.26 1.00
C ASP A 226 12.04 -5.75 1.24
N ARG A 227 13.33 -6.11 1.27
CA ARG A 227 13.80 -7.44 1.67
C ARG A 227 14.56 -7.33 2.98
N VAL A 228 13.88 -6.88 4.04
CA VAL A 228 14.38 -7.19 5.38
C VAL A 228 14.33 -8.70 5.52
N SER A 229 15.47 -9.34 5.31
CA SER A 229 15.69 -10.76 5.49
C SER A 229 15.30 -11.10 6.93
N ASP A 230 14.11 -11.66 7.12
CA ASP A 230 13.77 -12.24 8.41
C ASP A 230 14.75 -13.42 8.62
N PRO A 231 15.63 -13.40 9.64
CA PRO A 231 16.80 -14.29 9.73
C PRO A 231 16.48 -15.79 9.92
N GLY A 232 15.19 -16.17 9.88
CA GLY A 232 14.72 -17.56 9.85
C GLY A 232 13.84 -17.92 8.64
N HIS A 233 13.58 -16.98 7.72
CA HIS A 233 12.72 -17.20 6.56
C HIS A 233 13.55 -17.53 5.33
N LYS A 234 13.19 -18.63 4.63
CA LYS A 234 13.73 -18.91 3.29
C LYS A 234 13.49 -17.69 2.39
N PRO A 235 14.43 -17.38 1.47
CA PRO A 235 14.25 -16.29 0.53
C PRO A 235 12.89 -16.40 -0.16
N LEU A 236 12.29 -15.24 -0.44
CA LEU A 236 11.09 -15.12 -1.24
C LEU A 236 11.35 -15.78 -2.60
N SER A 237 10.98 -17.04 -2.77
CA SER A 237 10.96 -17.70 -4.07
C SER A 237 9.81 -17.08 -4.86
N CYS A 238 10.06 -15.97 -5.54
CA CYS A 238 9.08 -15.28 -6.38
C CYS A 238 8.83 -16.01 -7.72
N ILE A 239 9.60 -17.06 -8.00
CA ILE A 239 9.52 -17.80 -9.26
C ILE A 239 8.38 -18.82 -9.12
N PRO A 240 7.31 -18.75 -9.93
CA PRO A 240 6.35 -19.83 -10.04
C PRO A 240 7.10 -21.07 -10.55
N ASP A 241 6.94 -22.21 -9.86
CA ASP A 241 7.45 -23.47 -10.40
C ASP A 241 6.86 -23.66 -11.80
N PRO A 242 7.68 -23.95 -12.83
CA PRO A 242 7.15 -24.25 -14.15
C PRO A 242 6.19 -25.42 -14.01
N ASP A 243 4.95 -25.25 -14.50
CA ASP A 243 3.98 -26.34 -14.55
C ASP A 243 4.66 -27.59 -15.14
N PRO A 244 4.46 -28.79 -14.54
CA PRO A 244 5.08 -30.00 -15.05
C PRO A 244 4.64 -30.17 -16.50
N ILE A 245 5.61 -30.07 -17.42
CA ILE A 245 5.38 -30.35 -18.83
C ILE A 245 4.95 -31.82 -18.92
N ILE A 246 3.64 -32.05 -19.03
CA ILE A 246 3.10 -33.36 -19.37
C ILE A 246 3.46 -33.59 -20.83
N LEU A 247 4.59 -34.26 -21.05
CA LEU A 247 4.92 -34.81 -22.35
C LEU A 247 3.91 -35.95 -22.63
N SER A 248 2.88 -35.64 -23.42
CA SER A 248 1.97 -36.61 -24.05
C SER A 248 2.57 -37.19 -25.31
#